data_AF-A0A9D1E6Z5-F1
#
_entry.id   AF-A0A9D1E6Z5-F1
#
_cell.length_a   1.000
_cell.length_b   1.000
_cell.length_c   1.000
_cell.angle_alpha   90.00
_cell.angle_beta   90.00
_cell.angle_gamma   90.00
#
_symmetry.space_group_name_H-M   'P 1'
#
loop_
_entity.id
_entity.type
_entity.pdbx_description
1 polymer ?
#
loop_
_entity_poly.entity_id
_entity_poly.type
_entity_poly.pdbx_seq_one_letter_code
_entity_poly.pdbx_strand_id
1 'polypeptide(L)'
;MTLNEIRQQLKTIRLYYTSKARFSAAFDTLPHSVTQLAEQYAKIVRTAPLDLYLIYYELYVKGLTQEAAAVDLNYSAEYIRQKNKKLLLFLQQRINEQGGEPIEGDRT
;
A
#
# COMPACT_ATOMS: atom_id res chain seq x y z
N MET A 1 -10.23 1.25 10.34
CA MET A 1 -9.42 2.24 9.60
C MET A 1 -10.16 2.72 8.35
N THR A 2 -10.12 4.02 8.09
CA THR A 2 -10.74 4.67 6.92
C THR A 2 -9.81 4.64 5.71
N LEU A 3 -10.37 4.78 4.51
CA LEU A 3 -9.58 4.90 3.27
C LEU A 3 -8.66 6.13 3.27
N ASN A 4 -9.03 7.21 3.96
CA ASN A 4 -8.19 8.40 4.03
C ASN A 4 -6.94 8.14 4.87
N GLU A 5 -7.08 7.49 6.03
CA GLU A 5 -5.95 7.08 6.88
C GLU A 5 -5.00 6.14 6.14
N ILE A 6 -5.55 5.14 5.42
CA ILE A 6 -4.77 4.23 4.58
C ILE A 6 -3.96 5.01 3.55
N ARG A 7 -4.56 5.99 2.86
CA ARG A 7 -3.84 6.81 1.87
C ARG A 7 -2.71 7.61 2.49
N GLN A 8 -2.88 8.15 3.69
CA GLN A 8 -1.81 8.88 4.38
C GLN A 8 -0.67 7.94 4.76
N GLN A 9 -0.97 6.77 5.33
CA GLN A 9 0.04 5.77 5.66
C GLN A 9 0.79 5.29 4.41
N LEU A 10 0.09 5.06 3.30
CA LEU A 10 0.71 4.67 2.03
C LEU A 10 1.61 5.78 1.43
N LYS A 11 1.29 7.06 1.63
CA LYS A 11 2.20 8.17 1.27
C LYS A 11 3.49 8.12 2.07
N THR A 12 3.40 7.87 3.38
CA THR A 12 4.56 7.70 4.25
C THR A 12 5.41 6.50 3.83
N ILE A 13 4.77 5.36 3.53
CA ILE A 13 5.47 4.16 3.04
C ILE A 13 6.15 4.43 1.69
N ARG A 14 5.46 5.13 0.77
CA ARG A 14 6.04 5.53 -0.52
C ARG A 14 7.29 6.39 -0.35
N LEU A 15 7.24 7.38 0.53
CA LEU A 15 8.39 8.22 0.84
C LEU A 15 9.54 7.39 1.41
N TYR A 16 9.23 6.46 2.33
CA TYR A 16 10.22 5.56 2.90
C TYR A 16 10.94 4.72 1.83
N TYR A 17 10.21 4.03 0.95
CA TYR A 17 10.85 3.18 -0.05
C TYR A 17 11.59 3.97 -1.13
N THR A 18 11.02 5.07 -1.62
CA THR A 18 11.68 5.91 -2.65
C THR A 18 12.96 6.58 -2.17
N SER A 19 13.11 6.77 -0.85
CA SER A 19 14.32 7.31 -0.23
C SER A 19 14.99 6.30 0.71
N LYS A 20 14.82 4.99 0.46
CA LYS A 20 15.21 3.94 1.42
C LYS A 20 16.67 4.03 1.85
N ALA A 21 17.60 4.25 0.93
CA ALA A 21 19.02 4.37 1.26
C ALA A 21 19.30 5.53 2.23
N ARG A 22 18.66 6.68 2.00
CA ARG A 22 18.79 7.86 2.88
C ARG A 22 18.20 7.59 4.26
N PHE A 23 17.01 6.99 4.31
CA PHE A 23 16.33 6.74 5.59
C PHE A 23 16.98 5.62 6.39
N SER A 24 17.48 4.56 5.75
CA SER A 24 18.22 3.50 6.44
C SER A 24 19.40 4.08 7.23
N ALA A 25 20.21 4.95 6.62
CA ALA A 25 21.33 5.58 7.31
C ALA A 25 20.87 6.55 8.43
N ALA A 26 19.78 7.28 8.22
CA ALA A 26 19.24 8.18 9.24
C ALA A 26 18.70 7.42 10.46
N PHE A 27 18.09 6.24 10.25
CA PHE A 27 17.47 5.45 11.31
C PHE A 27 18.46 4.78 12.25
N ASP A 28 19.72 4.61 11.83
CA ASP A 28 20.82 4.17 12.71
C ASP A 28 21.09 5.19 13.83
N THR A 29 20.79 6.47 13.59
CA THR A 29 20.96 7.55 14.57
C THR A 29 19.65 7.98 15.23
N LEU A 30 18.58 8.09 14.44
CA LEU A 30 17.25 8.51 14.89
C LEU A 30 16.19 7.53 14.38
N PRO A 31 15.82 6.51 15.19
CA PRO A 31 14.83 5.52 14.79
C PRO A 31 13.48 6.16 14.46
N HIS A 32 12.80 5.61 13.47
CA HIS A 32 11.45 6.04 13.08
C HIS A 32 10.51 4.84 12.98
N SER A 33 9.25 5.04 13.35
CA SER A 33 8.20 3.99 13.35
C SER A 33 7.75 3.52 11.95
N VAL A 34 8.36 4.04 10.87
CA VAL A 34 7.89 3.78 9.50
C VAL A 34 8.28 2.38 9.04
N THR A 35 9.35 1.82 9.60
CA THR A 35 9.78 0.45 9.30
C THR A 35 8.75 -0.56 9.79
N GLN A 36 8.19 -0.38 10.99
CA GLN A 36 7.10 -1.22 11.50
C GLN A 36 5.83 -1.05 10.66
N LEU A 37 5.49 0.19 10.28
CA LEU A 37 4.34 0.47 9.40
C LEU A 37 4.49 -0.24 8.04
N ALA A 38 5.66 -0.12 7.41
CA ALA A 38 5.95 -0.79 6.14
C ALA A 38 5.88 -2.31 6.28
N GLU A 39 6.36 -2.87 7.39
CA GLU A 39 6.29 -4.31 7.66
C GLU A 39 4.84 -4.82 7.87
N GLN A 40 4.00 -4.05 8.56
CA GLN A 40 2.58 -4.37 8.72
C GLN A 40 1.87 -4.47 7.36
N TYR A 41 2.06 -3.48 6.50
CA TYR A 41 1.50 -3.52 5.14
C TYR A 41 2.10 -4.65 4.31
N ALA A 42 3.40 -4.93 4.42
CA ALA A 42 4.03 -6.04 3.72
C ALA A 42 3.41 -7.40 4.11
N LYS A 43 3.08 -7.61 5.39
CA LYS A 43 2.40 -8.83 5.87
C LYS A 43 1.02 -9.00 5.24
N ILE A 44 0.26 -7.91 5.09
CA ILE A 44 -1.06 -7.93 4.45
C ILE A 44 -0.91 -8.22 2.95
N VAL A 45 -0.05 -7.46 2.26
CA VAL A 45 0.17 -7.55 0.81
C VAL A 45 0.74 -8.90 0.39
N ARG A 46 1.51 -9.59 1.27
CA ARG A 46 1.98 -10.95 1.04
C ARG A 46 0.86 -11.95 0.71
N THR A 47 -0.36 -11.70 1.19
CA THR A 47 -1.54 -12.57 0.98
C THR A 47 -2.52 -12.01 -0.06
N ALA A 48 -2.16 -10.90 -0.71
CA ALA A 48 -3.00 -10.28 -1.72
C ALA A 48 -3.01 -11.13 -3.02
N PRO A 49 -4.10 -11.04 -3.81
CA PRO A 49 -4.05 -11.39 -5.22
C PRO A 49 -2.83 -10.76 -5.92
N LEU A 50 -2.18 -11.51 -6.83
CA LEU A 50 -0.90 -11.14 -7.42
C LEU A 50 -0.95 -9.80 -8.19
N ASP A 51 -2.08 -9.49 -8.79
CA ASP A 51 -2.32 -8.21 -9.47
C ASP A 51 -2.33 -7.03 -8.48
N LEU A 52 -2.95 -7.17 -7.30
CA LEU A 52 -2.92 -6.15 -6.26
C LEU A 52 -1.54 -6.01 -5.63
N TYR A 53 -0.81 -7.12 -5.47
CA TYR A 53 0.60 -7.10 -5.09
C TYR A 53 1.43 -6.25 -6.07
N LEU A 54 1.27 -6.50 -7.38
CA LEU A 54 1.98 -5.76 -8.42
C LEU A 54 1.70 -4.25 -8.33
N ILE A 55 0.43 -3.86 -8.20
CA ILE A 55 0.06 -2.44 -8.06
C ILE A 55 0.64 -1.82 -6.79
N TYR A 56 0.65 -2.55 -5.67
CA TYR A 56 1.28 -2.04 -4.45
C TYR A 56 2.77 -1.79 -4.66
N TYR A 57 3.46 -2.75 -5.27
CA TYR A 57 4.89 -2.67 -5.54
C TYR A 57 5.24 -1.48 -6.45
N GLU A 58 4.56 -1.36 -7.60
CA GLU A 58 4.83 -0.27 -8.56
C GLU A 58 4.53 1.12 -7.97
N LEU A 59 3.39 1.28 -7.29
CA LEU A 59 2.98 2.60 -6.80
C LEU A 59 3.66 3.03 -5.48
N TYR A 60 3.90 2.10 -4.56
CA TYR A 60 4.34 2.43 -3.20
C TYR A 60 5.75 1.96 -2.87
N VAL A 61 6.30 0.94 -3.55
CA VAL A 61 7.68 0.50 -3.34
C VAL A 61 8.62 1.16 -4.34
N LYS A 62 8.32 1.05 -5.64
CA LYS A 62 9.04 1.81 -6.68
C LYS A 62 8.69 3.29 -6.68
N GLY A 63 7.50 3.63 -6.19
CA GLY A 63 7.06 5.01 -6.04
C GLY A 63 6.63 5.68 -7.34
N LEU A 64 6.15 4.91 -8.33
CA LEU A 64 5.63 5.46 -9.57
C LEU A 64 4.32 6.22 -9.36
N THR A 65 4.02 7.15 -10.27
CA THR A 65 2.66 7.66 -10.41
C THR A 65 1.79 6.59 -11.07
N GLN A 66 0.46 6.76 -11.02
CA GLN A 66 -0.44 5.81 -11.69
C GLN A 66 -0.26 5.84 -13.20
N GLU A 67 0.05 7.03 -13.75
CA GLU A 67 0.36 7.25 -15.15
C GLU A 67 1.66 6.55 -15.56
N ALA A 68 2.74 6.70 -14.77
CA ALA A 68 4.01 6.03 -15.05
C ALA A 68 3.89 4.51 -14.95
N ALA A 69 3.20 4.00 -13.92
CA ALA A 69 2.94 2.57 -13.79
C ALA A 69 2.10 2.02 -14.95
N ALA A 70 1.16 2.81 -15.49
CA ALA A 70 0.38 2.41 -16.66
C ALA A 70 1.27 2.24 -17.90
N VAL A 71 2.19 3.17 -18.13
CA VAL A 71 3.17 3.08 -19.21
C VAL A 71 4.09 1.87 -19.03
N ASP A 72 4.69 1.72 -17.84
CA ASP A 72 5.65 0.65 -17.55
C ASP A 72 5.03 -0.75 -17.67
N LEU A 73 3.76 -0.90 -17.28
CA LEU A 73 3.04 -2.17 -17.34
C LEU A 73 2.28 -2.38 -18.65
N ASN A 74 2.34 -1.43 -19.59
CA ASN A 74 1.56 -1.44 -20.83
C ASN A 74 0.03 -1.60 -20.60
N TYR A 75 -0.49 -0.86 -19.61
CA TYR A 75 -1.91 -0.76 -19.29
C TYR A 75 -2.43 0.66 -19.52
N SER A 76 -3.76 0.81 -19.52
CA SER A 76 -4.36 2.15 -19.46
C SER A 76 -4.24 2.73 -18.05
N ALA A 77 -4.11 4.05 -17.95
CA ALA A 77 -4.13 4.73 -16.65
C ALA A 77 -5.43 4.46 -15.86
N GLU A 78 -6.55 4.28 -16.58
CA GLU A 78 -7.83 3.93 -15.97
C GLU A 78 -7.80 2.52 -15.33
N TYR A 79 -7.17 1.55 -15.99
CA TYR A 79 -6.99 0.23 -15.40
C TYR A 79 -6.19 0.30 -14.10
N ILE A 80 -5.10 1.07 -14.07
CA ILE A 80 -4.30 1.27 -12.86
C ILE A 80 -5.11 1.97 -11.76
N ARG A 81 -5.93 2.99 -12.09
CA ARG A 81 -6.84 3.65 -11.14
C ARG A 81 -7.82 2.67 -10.50
N GLN A 82 -8.45 1.83 -11.31
CA GLN A 82 -9.39 0.82 -10.84
C GLN A 82 -8.72 -0.23 -9.96
N LYS A 83 -7.54 -0.72 -10.34
CA LYS A 83 -6.78 -1.66 -9.52
C LYS A 83 -6.29 -1.03 -8.22
N ASN A 84 -5.85 0.23 -8.24
CA ASN A 84 -5.48 0.95 -7.02
C ASN A 84 -6.69 1.12 -6.08
N LYS A 85 -7.88 1.43 -6.61
CA LYS A 85 -9.12 1.45 -5.80
C LYS A 85 -9.38 0.08 -5.16
N LYS A 86 -9.25 -1.02 -5.91
CA LYS A 86 -9.40 -2.39 -5.37
C LYS A 86 -8.35 -2.71 -4.31
N LEU A 87 -7.10 -2.31 -4.52
CA LEU A 87 -6.03 -2.44 -3.53
C LEU A 87 -6.37 -1.72 -2.22
N LEU A 88 -6.86 -0.47 -2.29
CA LEU A 88 -7.24 0.29 -1.10
C LEU A 88 -8.38 -0.38 -0.31
N LEU A 89 -9.38 -0.93 -1.00
CA LEU A 89 -10.48 -1.67 -0.37
C LEU A 89 -9.99 -2.97 0.26
N PHE A 90 -9.13 -3.72 -0.44
CA PHE A 90 -8.50 -4.92 0.10
C PHE A 90 -7.72 -4.62 1.38
N LEU A 91 -6.88 -3.59 1.37
CA LEU A 91 -6.10 -3.17 2.54
C LEU A 91 -7.03 -2.77 3.69
N GLN A 92 -8.09 -2.02 3.40
CA GLN A 92 -9.06 -1.61 4.42
C GLN A 92 -9.73 -2.82 5.08
N GLN A 93 -10.22 -3.76 4.27
CA GLN A 93 -10.86 -4.97 4.75
C GLN A 93 -9.90 -5.75 5.66
N ARG A 94 -8.67 -6.03 5.19
CA ARG A 94 -7.69 -6.81 5.96
C ARG A 94 -7.25 -6.14 7.26
N ILE A 95 -7.09 -4.82 7.26
CA ILE A 95 -6.69 -4.07 8.46
C ILE A 95 -7.82 -4.06 9.49
N ASN A 96 -9.07 -3.94 9.04
CA ASN A 96 -10.22 -3.98 9.94
C ASN A 96 -10.43 -5.40 10.50
N GLU A 97 -10.29 -6.44 9.67
CA GLU A 97 -10.33 -7.85 10.11
C GLU A 97 -9.27 -8.16 11.17
N GLN A 98 -8.07 -7.58 11.06
CA GLN A 98 -6.98 -7.75 12.03
C GLN A 98 -7.17 -6.92 13.32
N GLY A 99 -8.01 -5.89 13.29
CA GLY A 99 -8.26 -4.96 14.39
C GLY A 99 -9.47 -5.31 15.29
N GLY A 100 -10.33 -6.24 14.88
CA GLY A 100 -11.44 -6.76 15.69
C GLY A 100 -12.78 -6.87 14.95
N GLU A 101 -13.39 -8.05 15.08
CA GLU A 101 -14.73 -8.53 14.68
C GLU A 101 -15.08 -8.52 13.17
N PRO A 102 -15.61 -9.64 12.63
CA PRO A 102 -16.04 -9.73 11.24
C PRO A 102 -17.17 -8.75 10.97
N ILE A 103 -17.08 -8.06 9.82
CA ILE A 103 -18.17 -7.22 9.33
C ILE A 103 -19.32 -8.17 8.95
N GLU A 104 -20.31 -8.30 9.85
CA GLU A 104 -21.58 -8.91 9.51
C GLU A 104 -22.22 -8.13 8.34
N GLY A 105 -22.42 -8.86 7.25
CA GLY A 105 -23.60 -8.70 6.41
C GLY A 105 -23.56 -7.58 5.39
N ASP A 106 -23.03 -7.88 4.21
CA ASP A 106 -23.79 -7.58 3.00
C ASP A 106 -24.98 -8.56 2.99
N ARG A 107 -26.02 -8.23 3.76
CA ARG A 107 -27.35 -8.80 3.60
C ARG A 107 -28.13 -7.81 2.76
N THR A 108 -28.59 -8.33 1.62
CA THR A 108 -29.52 -7.82 0.59
C THR A 108 -28.91 -7.09 -0.58
#